data_AF-A0A2V9S3J2-F1
#
_entry.id   AF-A0A2V9S3J2-F1
#
_cell.length_a   1.000
_cell.length_b   1.000
_cell.length_c   1.000
_cell.angle_alpha   90.00
_cell.angle_beta   90.00
_cell.angle_gamma   90.00
#
_symmetry.space_group_name_H-M   'P 1'
#
loop_
_entity.id
_entity.type
_entity.pdbx_description
1 polymer ?
#
loop_
_entity_poly.entity_id
_entity_poly.type
_entity_poly.pdbx_seq_one_letter_code
_entity_poly.pdbx_strand_id
1 'polypeptide(L)' 'MQQAAAALRVSEMVIRRLIAQRILPAKHIVKFAPWMIERTHLELPAVRKEIRRVHEGRRPGWAVNEKQEGLFTDSHEVQP' A
#
# COMPACT_ATOMS: atom_id res chain seq x y z
N MET A 1 -9.11 7.71 3.21
CA MET A 1 -8.63 6.59 2.36
C MET A 1 -9.74 5.93 1.56
N GLN A 2 -10.87 5.56 2.17
CA GLN A 2 -12.02 4.98 1.44
C GLN A 2 -12.43 5.76 0.19
N GLN A 3 -12.55 7.09 0.28
CA GLN A 3 -12.91 7.91 -0.88
C GLN A 3 -11.90 7.81 -2.04
N ALA A 4 -10.60 7.81 -1.74
CA ALA A 4 -9.55 7.65 -2.75
C ALA A 4 -9.56 6.24 -3.36
N ALA A 5 -9.78 5.23 -2.53
CA ALA A 5 -9.92 3.83 -2.96
C ALA A 5 -11.12 3.66 -3.91
N ALA A 6 -12.27 4.23 -3.56
CA ALA A 6 -13.48 4.24 -4.38
C ALA A 6 -13.27 5.01 -5.70
N ALA A 7 -12.65 6.19 -5.66
CA ALA A 7 -12.38 7.00 -6.85
C ALA A 7 -11.45 6.29 -7.85
N LEU A 8 -10.48 5.53 -7.35
CA LEU A 8 -9.51 4.81 -8.17
C LEU A 8 -9.91 3.34 -8.43
N ARG A 9 -11.06 2.88 -7.91
CA ARG A 9 -11.55 1.50 -7.97
C ARG A 9 -10.53 0.45 -7.50
N VAL A 10 -9.73 0.79 -6.49
CA VAL A 10 -8.74 -0.10 -5.89
C VAL A 10 -9.05 -0.37 -4.42
N SER A 11 -8.42 -1.40 -3.85
CA SER A 11 -8.50 -1.68 -2.41
C SER A 11 -7.80 -0.58 -1.59
N GLU A 12 -8.28 -0.33 -0.37
CA GLU A 12 -7.63 0.57 0.60
C GLU A 12 -6.17 0.19 0.86
N MET A 13 -5.82 -1.09 0.77
CA MET A 13 -4.45 -1.57 0.94
C MET A 13 -3.50 -0.97 -0.11
N VAL A 14 -3.97 -0.80 -1.34
CA VAL A 14 -3.21 -0.18 -2.43
C VAL A 14 -2.96 1.30 -2.14
N ILE A 15 -3.97 2.00 -1.62
CA ILE A 15 -3.83 3.42 -1.22
C ILE A 15 -2.82 3.55 -0.08
N ARG A 16 -2.90 2.71 0.95
CA ARG A 16 -1.93 2.68 2.06
C ARG A 16 -0.50 2.47 1.56
N ARG A 17 -0.33 1.54 0.61
CA ARG A 17 0.95 1.25 -0.03
C ARG A 17 1.50 2.44 -0.81
N LEU A 18 0.66 3.09 -1.63
CA LEU A 18 1.08 4.27 -2.39
C LEU A 18 1.54 5.42 -1.49
N ILE A 19 0.89 5.58 -0.33
CA ILE A 19 1.30 6.57 0.69
C ILE A 19 2.62 6.17 1.32
N ALA A 20 2.79 4.90 1.71
CA ALA A 20 4.04 4.40 2.28
C ALA A 20 5.23 4.54 1.30
N GLN A 21 5.00 4.27 0.00
CA GLN A 21 5.98 4.43 -1.07
C GLN A 21 6.20 5.88 -1.51
N ARG A 22 5.51 6.85 -0.87
CA ARG A 22 5.56 8.28 -1.20
C ARG A 22 5.14 8.63 -2.64
N ILE A 23 4.45 7.71 -3.33
CA ILE A 23 3.90 7.91 -4.67
C ILE A 23 2.64 8.77 -4.61
N LEU A 24 1.79 8.53 -3.59
CA LEU A 24 0.60 9.32 -3.34
C LEU A 24 0.84 10.26 -2.15
N PRO A 25 0.94 11.57 -2.37
CA PRO A 25 1.08 12.53 -1.27
C PRO A 25 -0.20 12.59 -0.46
N ALA A 26 -0.11 12.08 0.77
CA ALA A 26 -1.14 12.15 1.79
C ALA A 26 -0.56 12.78 3.06
N LYS A 27 -1.39 13.51 3.80
CA LYS A 27 -0.96 14.21 5.03
C LYS A 27 -1.89 13.86 6.19
N HIS A 28 -1.31 13.74 7.38
CA HIS A 28 -2.06 13.83 8.64
C HIS A 28 -2.05 15.29 9.08
N ILE A 29 -3.23 15.88 9.24
CA ILE A 29 -3.34 17.24 9.76
C ILE A 29 -3.00 17.28 11.26
N VAL A 30 -3.36 16.21 11.98
CA VAL A 30 -3.05 16.01 13.40
C VAL A 30 -2.72 14.53 13.66
N LYS A 31 -2.04 14.23 14.78
CA LYS A 31 -1.48 12.90 15.15
C LYS A 31 -2.46 11.72 15.05
N PHE A 32 -3.77 11.95 15.15
CA PHE A 32 -4.81 10.92 15.10
C PHE A 32 -5.85 11.17 14.00
N ALA A 33 -5.63 12.16 13.13
CA ALA A 33 -6.54 12.42 12.02
C ALA A 33 -6.39 11.35 10.93
N PRO A 34 -7.47 11.08 10.19
CA PRO A 34 -7.37 10.27 8.98
C PRO A 34 -6.43 10.91 7.96
N TRP A 35 -5.81 10.08 7.11
CA TRP A 35 -5.04 10.55 5.96
C TRP A 35 -5.90 11.41 5.04
N MET A 36 -5.53 12.69 4.92
CA MET A 36 -6.09 13.59 3.93
C MET A 36 -5.32 13.41 2.63
N ILE A 37 -6.07 13.21 1.55
CA ILE A 37 -5.56 13.04 0.19
C ILE A 37 -6.29 14.05 -0.68
N GLU A 38 -5.56 14.95 -1.33
CA GLU A 38 -6.16 15.89 -2.25
C GLU A 38 -6.57 15.18 -3.55
N ARG A 39 -7.68 15.62 -4.16
CA ARG A 39 -8.15 15.06 -5.44
C ARG A 39 -7.14 15.27 -6.57
N THR A 40 -6.48 16.42 -6.58
CA THR A 40 -5.39 16.75 -7.51
C THR A 40 -4.26 15.72 -7.46
N HIS A 41 -3.96 15.17 -6.28
CA HIS A 41 -2.95 14.14 -6.11
C HIS A 41 -3.34 12.79 -6.70
N LEU A 42 -4.65 12.49 -6.80
CA LEU A 42 -5.13 11.26 -7.46
C LEU A 42 -4.90 11.30 -8.97
N GLU A 43 -4.83 12.50 -9.54
CA GLU A 43 -4.64 12.70 -10.97
C GLU A 43 -3.19 12.64 -11.42
N LEU A 44 -2.23 12.59 -10.49
CA LEU A 44 -0.81 12.57 -10.79
C LEU A 44 -0.45 11.39 -11.70
N PRO A 45 0.41 11.61 -12.72
CA PRO A 45 0.77 10.55 -13.68
C PRO A 45 1.47 9.37 -13.01
N ALA A 46 2.24 9.61 -11.95
CA ALA A 46 2.89 8.56 -11.15
C ALA A 46 1.86 7.64 -10.48
N VAL A 47 0.81 8.22 -9.88
CA VAL A 47 -0.28 7.47 -9.25
C VAL A 47 -1.06 6.69 -10.29
N ARG A 48 -1.48 7.32 -11.41
CA ARG A 48 -2.21 6.63 -12.48
C ARG A 48 -1.43 5.46 -13.07
N LYS A 49 -0.12 5.63 -13.29
CA LYS A 49 0.77 4.57 -13.81
C LYS A 49 0.79 3.36 -12.87
N GLU A 50 0.90 3.59 -11.58
CA GLU A 50 0.95 2.53 -10.59
C GLU A 50 -0.42 1.85 -10.41
N ILE A 51 -1.51 2.62 -10.43
CA ILE A 51 -2.88 2.10 -10.42
C ILE A 51 -3.11 1.21 -11.65
N ARG A 52 -2.64 1.61 -12.83
CA ARG A 52 -2.73 0.79 -14.04
C ARG A 52 -2.00 -0.56 -13.86
N ARG A 53 -0.79 -0.57 -13.28
CA ARG A 53 -0.07 -1.83 -12.99
C ARG A 53 -0.82 -2.75 -12.04
N VAL A 54 -1.47 -2.17 -11.03
CA VAL A 54 -2.32 -2.91 -10.08
C VAL A 54 -3.50 -3.57 -10.80
N HIS A 55 -4.15 -2.85 -11.73
CA HIS A 55 -5.23 -3.39 -12.55
C HIS A 55 -4.76 -4.47 -13.53
N GLU A 56 -3.54 -4.35 -14.06
CA GLU A 56 -2.90 -5.37 -14.92
C GLU A 56 -2.46 -6.63 -14.14
N GLY A 57 -2.80 -6.75 -12.85
CA GLY A 57 -2.48 -7.91 -12.02
C GLY A 57 -1.02 -8.00 -11.61
N ARG A 58 -0.16 -7.07 -12.08
CA ARG A 58 1.23 -6.91 -11.63
C ARG A 58 1.22 -6.20 -10.28
N ARG A 59 0.88 -6.96 -9.24
CA ARG A 59 1.10 -6.56 -7.85
C ARG A 59 2.60 -6.43 -7.67
N PRO A 60 3.17 -5.22 -7.54
CA PRO A 60 4.59 -5.12 -7.28
C PRO A 60 4.78 -5.54 -5.83
N GLY A 61 5.69 -6.49 -5.62
CA GLY A 61 5.86 -7.29 -4.41
C GLY A 61 5.46 -6.54 -3.15
N TRP A 62 4.58 -7.18 -2.37
CA TRP A 62 4.37 -6.82 -0.98
C TRP A 62 5.77 -6.68 -0.37
N ALA A 63 6.12 -5.50 0.12
CA ALA A 63 7.25 -5.38 1.02
C ALA A 63 6.83 -6.20 2.25
N VAL A 64 7.22 -7.48 2.25
CA VAL A 64 7.16 -8.32 3.43
C VAL A 64 7.84 -7.52 4.51
N ASN A 65 7.07 -7.16 5.53
CA ASN A 65 7.63 -6.60 6.73
C ASN A 65 8.61 -7.67 7.23
N GLU A 66 9.91 -7.39 7.28
CA GLU A 66 10.99 -8.33 7.67
C GLU A 66 10.66 -9.10 8.96
N LYS A 67 9.80 -8.54 9.81
CA LYS A 67 9.29 -9.15 11.04
C LYS A 67 8.41 -10.40 10.84
N GLN A 68 7.92 -10.66 9.63
CA GLN A 68 7.13 -11.87 9.33
C GLN A 68 8.00 -13.04 8.85
N GLU A 69 9.25 -12.81 8.40
CA GLU A 69 10.14 -13.89 7.97
C GLU A 69 10.61 -14.75 9.16
N GLY A 70 10.66 -14.18 10.36
CA GLY A 70 11.06 -14.89 11.58
C GLY A 70 10.05 -15.90 12.12
N LEU A 71 8.80 -15.89 11.66
CA LEU A 71 7.74 -16.78 12.18
C LEU A 71 7.83 -18.23 11.67
N PHE A 72 8.64 -18.48 10.63
CA PHE A 72 8.79 -19.82 10.03
C PHE A 72 10.18 -20.43 10.28
N THR A 73 11.03 -19.81 11.09
CA THR A 73 12.43 -20.26 11.30
C THR A 73 12.64 -21.26 12.43
N ASP A 74 11.59 -21.69 13.13
CA ASP A 74 11.69 -22.75 14.13
C ASP A 74 10.78 -23.93 13.74
N SER A 75 11.31 -24.77 12.86
CA SER A 75 10.83 -26.15 12.68
C SER A 75 12.05 -27.06 12.56
N HIS A 76 12.88 -27.06 13.61
CA HIS A 76 13.80 -28.16 13.85
C HIS A 76 13.12 -29.19 14.75
N GLU A 77 12.29 -30.05 14.14
CA GLU A 77 12.04 -31.38 14.69
C GLU A 77 12.00 -32.39 13.54
N VAL A 78 13.15 -33.01 13.25
CA VAL A 78 13.19 -34.42 12.82
C VAL A 78 14.45 -35.06 13.43
N GLN A 79 14.18 -36.16 14.13
CA GLN A 79 15.06 -37.09 14.86
C GLN A 79 16.11 -37.77 13.96
N PRO A 80 17.05 -38.54 14.53
CA PRO A 80 16.73 -39.93 14.89
C PRO A 80 16.88 -40.28 16.38
#